data_AF-A0A6B3GZU1-F1
#
_entry.id   AF-A0A6B3GZU1-F1
#
_cell.length_a   1.000
_cell.length_b   1.000
_cell.length_c   1.000
_cell.angle_alpha   90.00
_cell.angle_beta   90.00
_cell.angle_gamma   90.00
#
_symmetry.space_group_name_H-M   'P 1'
#
loop_
_entity.id
_entity.type
_entity.pdbx_description
1 polymer ?
#
loop_
_entity_poly.entity_id
_entity_poly.type
_entity_poly.pdbx_seq_one_letter_code
_entity_poly.pdbx_strand_id
1 'polypeptide(L)' 'QLSNFAEQVTRVAREVGTEGILGGQAEVQGVSGTWKDLTQSVNGMANNLTLQVRNIAEVTTAVAKGDL' A
#
# COMPACT_ATOMS: atom_id res chain seq x y z
N GLN A 1 0.30 6.75 21.63
CA GLN A 1 -0.64 6.02 20.75
C GLN A 1 -0.88 6.76 19.43
N LEU A 2 -1.34 8.03 19.45
CA LEU A 2 -1.51 8.83 18.23
C LEU A 2 -0.24 9.05 17.41
N SER A 3 0.90 9.29 18.06
CA SER A 3 2.18 9.48 17.36
C SER A 3 2.61 8.23 16.58
N ASN A 4 2.36 7.05 17.14
CA ASN A 4 2.66 5.77 16.46
C ASN A 4 1.72 5.55 15.27
N PHE A 5 0.43 5.85 15.41
CA PHE A 5 -0.51 5.82 14.28
C PHE A 5 -0.03 6.72 13.13
N ALA A 6 0.26 7.99 13.44
CA ALA A 6 0.67 8.97 12.43
C ALA A 6 1.95 8.53 11.72
N GLU A 7 2.93 8.04 12.48
CA GLU A 7 4.18 7.52 11.93
C GLU A 7 3.96 6.35 10.97
N GLN A 8 3.16 5.35 11.35
CA GLN A 8 2.89 4.17 10.50
C GLN A 8 2.17 4.55 9.21
N VAL A 9 1.13 5.38 9.30
CA VAL A 9 0.35 5.80 8.14
C VAL A 9 1.17 6.67 7.20
N THR A 10 1.92 7.64 7.73
CA THR A 10 2.82 8.47 6.92
C THR A 10 3.91 7.65 6.25
N ARG A 11 4.47 6.66 6.94
CA ARG A 11 5.47 5.75 6.35
C ARG A 11 4.89 5.01 5.14
N VAL A 12 3.75 4.35 5.31
CA VAL A 12 3.15 3.52 4.25
C VAL A 12 2.71 4.35 3.06
N ALA A 13 2.14 5.54 3.30
CA ALA A 13 1.79 6.46 2.23
C ALA A 13 3.02 6.87 1.41
N ARG A 14 4.15 7.11 2.07
CA ARG A 14 5.42 7.46 1.40
C ARG A 14 6.04 6.28 0.66
N GLU A 15 6.19 5.13 1.32
CA GLU A 15 6.79 3.92 0.77
C GLU A 15 6.04 3.48 -0.50
N VAL A 16 4.73 3.28 -0.41
CA VAL A 16 3.93 2.72 -1.50
C VAL A 16 3.56 3.79 -2.53
N GLY A 17 3.21 4.99 -2.08
CA GLY A 17 2.69 6.05 -2.95
C GLY A 17 3.77 6.89 -3.62
N THR A 18 4.97 7.02 -3.04
CA THR A 18 6.04 7.88 -3.57
C THR A 18 7.29 7.09 -3.95
N GLU A 19 7.76 6.20 -3.07
CA GLU A 19 9.00 5.46 -3.29
C GLU A 19 8.79 4.21 -4.16
N GLY A 20 7.53 3.83 -4.41
CA GLY A 20 7.18 2.65 -5.20
C GLY A 20 7.52 1.32 -4.52
N ILE A 21 7.74 1.33 -3.20
CA ILE A 21 7.97 0.14 -2.39
C ILE A 21 6.62 -0.52 -2.15
N LEU A 22 6.31 -1.54 -2.94
CA LEU A 22 5.01 -2.20 -2.94
C LEU A 22 4.89 -3.24 -1.82
N GLY A 23 3.67 -3.48 -1.35
CA GLY A 23 3.37 -4.46 -0.30
C GLY A 23 3.50 -3.93 1.12
N GLY A 24 3.86 -2.65 1.31
CA GLY A 24 3.87 -1.99 2.62
C GLY A 24 2.46 -1.88 3.21
N GLN A 25 2.34 -2.08 4.52
CA GLN A 25 1.08 -1.99 5.28
C GLN A 25 1.34 -1.32 6.64
N ALA A 26 0.35 -0.59 7.13
CA ALA A 26 0.39 0.07 8.43
C ALA A 26 -0.16 -0.90 9.47
N GLU A 27 0.62 -1.13 10.52
CA GLU A 27 0.19 -1.91 11.69
C GLU A 27 0.22 -1.00 12.91
N VAL A 28 -0.96 -0.75 13.49
CA VAL A 28 -1.09 0.09 14.67
C VAL A 28 -1.87 -0.69 15.73
N GLN A 29 -1.20 -1.02 16.83
CA GLN A 29 -1.82 -1.77 17.92
C GLN A 29 -2.70 -0.85 18.78
N GLY A 30 -3.86 -1.35 19.19
CA GLY A 30 -4.74 -0.67 20.14
C GLY A 30 -5.53 0.52 19.56
N VAL A 31 -5.63 0.65 18.24
CA VAL A 31 -6.54 1.64 17.61
C VAL A 31 -7.94 1.08 17.41
N SER A 32 -8.95 1.93 17.63
CA SER A 32 -10.37 1.62 17.46
C SER A 32 -11.12 2.81 16.87
N GLY A 33 -12.35 2.56 16.39
CA GLY A 33 -13.18 3.59 15.76
C GLY A 33 -12.49 4.22 14.54
N THR A 34 -12.61 5.53 14.39
CA THR A 34 -12.11 6.29 13.24
C THR A 34 -10.64 6.01 12.91
N TRP A 35 -9.79 5.79 13.90
CA TRP A 35 -8.37 5.48 13.67
C TRP A 35 -8.15 4.12 13.01
N LYS A 36 -8.93 3.11 13.41
CA LYS A 36 -8.90 1.80 12.77
C LYS A 36 -9.38 1.90 11.33
N ASP A 37 -10.45 2.64 11.09
CA ASP A 37 -11.03 2.83 9.75
C ASP A 37 -10.03 3.55 8.82
N LEU A 38 -9.31 4.55 9.34
CA LEU A 38 -8.24 5.24 8.60
C LEU A 38 -7.06 4.31 8.29
N THR A 39 -6.58 3.50 9.26
CA THR A 39 -5.53 2.50 9.00
C THR A 39 -5.96 1.52 7.90
N GLN A 40 -7.19 1.01 7.97
CA GLN A 40 -7.73 0.09 6.97
C GLN A 40 -7.86 0.75 5.59
N SER A 41 -8.27 2.02 5.54
CA SER A 41 -8.39 2.77 4.28
C SER A 41 -7.03 2.97 3.60
N VAL A 42 -6.00 3.34 4.38
CA VAL A 42 -4.62 3.48 3.89
C VAL A 42 -4.08 2.15 3.40
N ASN A 43 -4.28 1.07 4.16
CA ASN A 43 -3.89 -0.28 3.78
C ASN A 43 -4.57 -0.76 2.50
N GLY A 44 -5.86 -0.45 2.33
CA GLY A 44 -6.61 -0.71 1.11
C GLY A 44 -6.02 0.01 -0.11
N MET A 45 -5.69 1.31 0.03
CA MET A 45 -5.03 2.07 -1.05
C MET A 45 -3.66 1.48 -1.40
N ALA A 46 -2.84 1.16 -0.41
CA ALA A 46 -1.53 0.56 -0.60
C ALA A 46 -1.59 -0.81 -1.31
N ASN A 47 -2.56 -1.64 -0.92
CA ASN A 47 -2.80 -2.94 -1.56
C ASN A 47 -3.25 -2.76 -3.02
N ASN A 48 -4.17 -1.84 -3.28
CA ASN A 48 -4.65 -1.56 -4.64
C ASN A 48 -3.52 -1.11 -5.56
N LEU A 49 -2.65 -0.19 -5.11
CA LEU A 49 -1.48 0.24 -5.87
C LEU A 49 -0.51 -0.91 -6.13
N THR A 50 -0.25 -1.75 -5.11
CA THR A 50 0.60 -2.93 -5.25
C THR A 50 0.08 -3.88 -6.33
N LEU A 51 -1.23 -4.17 -6.33
CA LEU A 51 -1.85 -5.03 -7.34
C LEU A 51 -1.81 -4.40 -8.73
N GLN A 52 -2.11 -3.11 -8.85
CA GLN A 52 -2.06 -2.40 -10.13
C GLN A 52 -0.67 -2.46 -10.77
N VAL A 53 0.38 -2.18 -10.00
CA VAL A 53 1.75 -2.20 -10.54
C VAL A 53 2.19 -3.62 -10.89
N ARG A 54 1.83 -4.63 -10.09
CA ARG A 54 2.11 -6.03 -10.44
C ARG A 54 1.40 -6.48 -11.72
N ASN A 55 0.12 -6.13 -11.87
CA ASN A 55 -0.63 -6.44 -13.09
C ASN A 55 0.00 -5.77 -14.32
N ILE A 56 0.46 -4.53 -14.21
CA ILE A 56 1.20 -3.85 -15.29
C ILE A 56 2.50 -4.60 -15.60
N ALA A 57 3.25 -5.02 -14.58
CA ALA A 57 4.50 -5.78 -14.77
C ALA A 57 4.27 -7.14 -15.45
N GLU A 58 3.16 -7.82 -15.14
CA GLU A 58 2.76 -9.05 -15.82
C GLU A 58 2.44 -8.80 -17.29
N VAL A 59 1.63 -7.77 -17.59
CA VAL A 59 1.29 -7.38 -18.96
C VAL A 59 2.54 -6.97 -19.74
N THR A 60 3.46 -6.18 -19.18
CA THR A 60 4.69 -5.78 -19.89
C THR A 60 5.62 -6.95 -20.12
N THR A 61 5.69 -7.90 -19.19
CA THR A 61 6.41 -9.16 -19.37
C THR A 61 5.82 -9.97 -20.51
N ALA A 62 4.49 -10.02 -20.61
CA ALA A 62 3.78 -10.72 -21.65
C ALA A 62 4.07 -10.12 -23.05
N VAL A 63 3.94 -8.80 -23.17
CA VAL A 63 4.32 -8.05 -24.38
C VAL A 63 5.75 -8.40 -24.82
N ALA A 64 6.70 -8.39 -23.88
CA ALA A 64 8.11 -8.62 -24.18
C ALA A 64 8.41 -10.06 -24.63
N LYS A 65 7.60 -11.03 -24.20
CA LYS A 65 7.68 -12.43 -24.66
C LYS A 65 6.92 -12.68 -25.96
N GLY A 66 6.07 -11.72 -26.38
CA GLY A 66 5.20 -11.87 -27.54
C GLY A 66 4.04 -12.84 -27.31
N ASP A 67 3.60 -13.02 -26.06
CA ASP A 67 2.51 -13.92 -25.66
C ASP A 67 1.18 -13.17 -25.37
N LEU A 68 1.09 -11.92 -25.83
CA LEU A 68 -0.13 -11.10 -25.81
C LEU A 68 -1.15 -11.50 -26.88
#